data_AF-A0A946ZZ18-F1
#
_entry.id   AF-A0A946ZZ18-F1
#
_cell.length_a   1.000
_cell.length_b   1.000
_cell.length_c   1.000
_cell.angle_alpha   90.00
_cell.angle_beta   90.00
_cell.angle_gamma   90.00
#
_symmetry.space_group_name_H-M   'P 1'
#
loop_
_entity.id
_entity.type
_entity.pdbx_description
1 polymer ?
#
loop_
_entity_poly.entity_id
_entity_poly.type
_entity_poly.pdbx_seq_one_letter_code
_entity_poly.pdbx_strand_id
1 'polypeptide(L)'
;MAVKNAEEYISCHQYWEEELRQLHEMILTTELKSEIKWGAPVYTLEGKNVVGLGAFKKHFGIWFFNGALLKENTSLLVNAQEGKTKALRQ
;
A
#
# COMPACT_ATOMS: atom_id res chain seq x y z
N MET A 1 6.88 -17.16 -2.39
CA MET A 1 5.71 -17.52 -3.21
C MET A 1 5.39 -16.35 -4.11
N ALA A 2 5.14 -16.58 -5.41
CA ALA A 2 4.67 -15.52 -6.29
C ALA A 2 3.16 -15.37 -6.10
N VAL A 3 2.73 -14.28 -5.47
CA VAL A 3 1.32 -13.95 -5.28
C VAL A 3 0.72 -13.43 -6.58
N LYS A 4 -0.53 -13.79 -6.89
CA LYS A 4 -1.19 -13.41 -8.16
C LYS A 4 -2.11 -12.20 -8.03
N ASN A 5 -2.64 -11.95 -6.85
CA ASN A 5 -3.57 -10.84 -6.57
C ASN A 5 -3.51 -10.44 -5.08
N ALA A 6 -4.26 -9.39 -4.72
CA ALA A 6 -4.29 -8.84 -3.37
C ALA A 6 -4.79 -9.86 -2.32
N GLU A 7 -5.84 -10.62 -2.63
CA GLU A 7 -6.40 -11.64 -1.73
C GLU A 7 -5.38 -12.74 -1.37
N GLU A 8 -4.63 -13.21 -2.37
CA GLU A 8 -3.56 -14.19 -2.14
C GLU A 8 -2.42 -13.59 -1.29
N TYR A 9 -2.07 -12.33 -1.54
CA TYR A 9 -1.10 -11.63 -0.70
C TYR A 9 -1.57 -11.52 0.76
N ILE A 10 -2.83 -11.13 0.98
CA ILE A 10 -3.42 -10.99 2.33
C ILE A 10 -3.38 -12.34 3.06
N SER A 11 -3.82 -13.41 2.40
CA SER A 11 -3.84 -14.77 2.97
C SER A 11 -2.44 -15.31 3.32
N CYS A 12 -1.40 -14.88 2.60
CA CYS A 12 0.00 -15.24 2.91
C CYS A 12 0.53 -14.52 4.17
N HIS A 13 -0.11 -13.44 4.62
CA HIS A 13 0.31 -12.64 5.76
C HIS A 13 -0.68 -12.78 6.92
N GLN A 14 -0.89 -14.02 7.38
CA GLN A 14 -1.88 -14.39 8.41
C GLN A 14 -1.87 -13.52 9.67
N TYR A 15 -0.70 -13.03 10.10
CA TYR A 15 -0.59 -12.19 11.29
C TYR A 15 -1.28 -10.82 11.15
N TRP A 16 -1.40 -10.31 9.92
CA TRP A 16 -2.02 -9.02 9.60
C TRP A 16 -3.23 -9.18 8.67
N GLU A 17 -3.78 -10.39 8.56
CA GLU A 17 -4.75 -10.72 7.52
C GLU A 17 -5.98 -9.81 7.59
N GLU A 18 -6.52 -9.64 8.79
CA GLU A 18 -7.70 -8.82 9.06
C GLU A 18 -7.44 -7.34 8.74
N GLU A 19 -6.33 -6.79 9.21
CA GLU A 19 -6.01 -5.39 8.99
C GLU A 19 -5.69 -5.10 7.51
N LEU A 20 -4.98 -6.00 6.84
CA LEU A 20 -4.69 -5.89 5.41
C LEU A 20 -5.97 -6.00 4.58
N ARG A 21 -6.92 -6.85 4.99
CA ARG A 21 -8.24 -6.98 4.34
C ARG A 21 -9.05 -5.69 4.47
N GLN A 22 -9.11 -5.10 5.66
CA GLN A 22 -9.79 -3.82 5.87
C GLN A 22 -9.19 -2.70 5.01
N LEU A 23 -7.86 -2.62 4.91
CA LEU A 23 -7.21 -1.65 4.03
C LEU A 23 -7.50 -1.93 2.55
N HIS A 24 -7.49 -3.20 2.14
CA HIS A 24 -7.81 -3.60 0.78
C HIS A 24 -9.24 -3.18 0.40
N GLU A 25 -10.23 -3.52 1.22
CA GLU A 25 -11.63 -3.18 1.00
C GLU A 25 -11.85 -1.66 0.96
N MET A 26 -11.21 -0.91 1.85
CA MET A 26 -11.26 0.56 1.83
C MET A 26 -10.71 1.13 0.52
N ILE A 27 -9.61 0.59 0.00
CA ILE A 27 -9.04 1.06 -1.27
C ILE A 27 -9.96 0.71 -2.44
N LEU A 28 -10.64 -0.45 -2.40
CA LEU A 28 -11.59 -0.86 -3.44
C LEU A 28 -12.87 -0.02 -3.51
N THR A 29 -13.17 0.81 -2.49
CA THR A 29 -14.25 1.80 -2.60
C THR A 29 -13.90 3.00 -3.50
N THR A 30 -12.67 3.04 -4.02
CA THR A 30 -12.17 4.08 -4.93
C THR A 30 -12.08 3.56 -6.37
N GLU A 31 -11.65 4.41 -7.30
CA GLU A 31 -11.45 4.04 -8.71
C GLU A 31 -10.15 3.26 -8.96
N LEU A 32 -9.36 3.02 -7.90
CA LEU A 32 -8.06 2.38 -8.02
C LEU A 32 -8.19 0.88 -8.35
N LYS A 33 -7.31 0.40 -9.22
CA LYS A 33 -7.25 -1.01 -9.62
C LYS A 33 -6.04 -1.69 -9.00
N SER A 34 -6.24 -2.88 -8.43
CA SER A 34 -5.14 -3.65 -7.86
C SER A 34 -4.31 -4.35 -8.94
N GLU A 35 -2.99 -4.28 -8.81
CA GLU A 35 -2.00 -4.99 -9.62
C GLU A 35 -0.91 -5.54 -8.70
N ILE A 36 -0.32 -6.70 -9.01
CA ILE A 36 0.87 -7.16 -8.28
C ILE A 36 2.13 -6.57 -8.89
N LYS A 37 2.87 -5.79 -8.10
CA LYS A 37 4.17 -5.24 -8.46
C LYS A 37 5.16 -5.49 -7.33
N TRP A 38 6.38 -5.90 -7.69
CA TRP A 38 7.45 -6.20 -6.72
C TRP A 38 7.04 -7.17 -5.60
N GLY A 39 6.10 -8.07 -5.90
CA GLY A 39 5.61 -9.08 -4.95
C GLY A 39 4.56 -8.59 -3.94
N ALA A 40 4.03 -7.38 -4.11
CA ALA A 40 2.97 -6.83 -3.25
C ALA A 40 1.85 -6.16 -4.07
N PRO A 41 0.65 -5.97 -3.50
CA PRO A 41 -0.44 -5.26 -4.14
C PRO A 41 -0.10 -3.77 -4.27
N VAL A 42 -0.20 -3.27 -5.50
CA VAL A 42 -0.12 -1.86 -5.84
C VAL A 42 -1.40 -1.46 -6.55
N TYR A 43 -2.03 -0.41 -6.04
CA TYR A 43 -3.26 0.14 -6.55
C TYR A 43 -2.94 1.31 -7.47
N THR A 44 -3.46 1.22 -8.69
CA THR A 44 -3.14 2.12 -9.79
C THR A 44 -4.36 2.91 -10.23
N LEU A 45 -4.13 4.14 -10.66
CA LEU A 45 -5.10 4.94 -11.41
C LEU A 45 -4.55 5.13 -12.81
N GLU A 46 -5.27 4.65 -13.82
CA GLU A 46 -4.81 4.72 -15.22
C GLU A 46 -3.39 4.15 -15.42
N GLY A 47 -3.06 3.07 -14.71
CA GLY A 47 -1.74 2.42 -14.76
C GLY A 47 -0.62 3.13 -13.98
N LYS A 48 -0.88 4.31 -13.39
CA LYS A 48 0.07 5.01 -12.51
C LYS A 48 -0.06 4.50 -11.09
N ASN A 49 1.06 4.26 -10.43
CA ASN A 49 1.08 3.79 -9.04
C ASN A 49 0.62 4.90 -8.09
N VAL A 50 -0.40 4.63 -7.29
CA VAL A 50 -0.94 5.58 -6.30
C VAL A 50 -0.64 5.08 -4.90
N VAL A 51 -1.04 3.84 -4.62
CA VAL A 51 -0.98 3.23 -3.29
C VAL A 51 -0.32 1.84 -3.35
N GLY A 52 0.53 1.49 -2.40
CA GLY A 52 1.00 0.12 -2.18
C GLY A 52 0.50 -0.42 -0.84
N LEU A 53 0.22 -1.72 -0.76
CA LEU A 53 -0.08 -2.40 0.50
C LEU A 53 1.16 -3.18 0.96
N GLY A 54 1.54 -3.01 2.23
CA GLY A 54 2.73 -3.64 2.78
C GLY A 54 2.47 -4.32 4.12
N ALA A 55 3.02 -5.52 4.26
CA ALA A 55 3.07 -6.28 5.50
C ALA A 55 4.52 -6.52 5.90
N PHE A 56 4.90 -6.13 7.12
CA PHE A 56 6.25 -6.25 7.67
C PHE A 56 6.23 -7.03 8.97
N LYS A 57 7.43 -7.41 9.44
CA LYS A 57 7.61 -8.18 10.67
C LYS A 57 7.02 -7.53 11.93
N LYS A 58 6.89 -6.19 11.95
CA LYS A 58 6.49 -5.43 13.14
C LYS A 58 5.35 -4.43 12.89
N HIS A 59 4.92 -4.26 11.64
CA HIS A 59 3.86 -3.34 11.26
C HIS A 59 3.30 -3.74 9.89
N PHE A 60 2.17 -3.15 9.55
CA PHE A 60 1.58 -3.17 8.21
C PHE A 60 1.26 -1.73 7.82
N GLY A 61 0.95 -1.47 6.56
CA GLY A 61 0.56 -0.13 6.18
C GLY A 61 0.33 0.08 4.70
N ILE A 62 0.04 1.34 4.40
CA ILE A 62 -0.26 1.84 3.06
C ILE A 62 0.89 2.76 2.64
N TRP A 63 1.35 2.62 1.40
CA TRP A 63 2.39 3.44 0.82
C TRP A 63 1.85 4.36 -0.26
N PHE A 64 1.88 5.67 0.00
CA PHE A 64 1.56 6.67 -1.00
C PHE A 64 2.81 7.02 -1.80
N PHE A 65 2.90 6.55 -3.05
CA PHE A 65 4.08 6.74 -3.90
C PHE A 65 4.42 8.23 -4.10
N ASN A 66 3.39 9.07 -4.17
CA ASN A 66 3.49 10.53 -4.24
C ASN A 66 2.91 11.21 -2.98
N GLY A 67 3.01 10.57 -1.81
CA GLY A 67 2.42 11.06 -0.56
C GLY A 67 2.86 12.46 -0.16
N ALA A 68 4.10 12.86 -0.51
CA ALA A 68 4.59 14.22 -0.28
C ALA A 68 3.80 15.31 -1.03
N LEU A 69 3.14 14.95 -2.13
CA LEU A 69 2.37 15.86 -2.99
C LEU A 69 0.88 15.89 -2.64
N LEU A 70 0.44 15.13 -1.63
CA LEU A 70 -0.94 15.19 -1.17
C LEU A 70 -1.24 16.59 -0.64
N LYS A 71 -2.37 17.13 -1.08
CA LYS A 71 -2.81 18.50 -0.73
C LYS A 71 -2.95 18.69 0.78
N GLU A 72 -3.42 17.65 1.47
CA GLU A 72 -3.45 17.58 2.93
C GLU A 72 -2.49 16.48 3.39
N ASN A 73 -1.24 16.88 3.60
CA ASN A 73 -0.27 16.02 4.28
C ASN A 73 -0.57 16.11 5.77
N THR A 74 -1.28 15.13 6.30
CA THR A 74 -1.59 15.08 7.73
C THR A 74 -0.33 14.69 8.50
N SER A 75 -0.23 15.10 9.77
CA SER A 75 0.84 14.65 10.68
C SER A 75 0.84 13.13 10.91
N LEU A 76 -0.12 12.41 10.32
CA LEU A 76 -0.25 10.96 10.36
C LEU A 76 0.63 10.26 9.32
N LEU A 77 1.03 10.95 8.25
CA LEU A 77 1.87 10.38 7.19
C LEU A 77 3.35 10.65 7.47
N VAL A 78 4.11 9.57 7.67
CA VAL A 78 5.55 9.66 7.94
C VAL A 78 6.36 9.33 6.69
N ASN A 79 7.60 9.83 6.62
CA ASN A 79 8.51 9.41 5.56
C ASN A 79 8.87 7.94 5.76
N ALA A 80 8.55 7.10 4.78
CA ALA A 80 8.83 5.67 4.86
C ALA A 80 10.33 5.36 4.96
N GLN A 81 11.20 6.22 4.42
CA GLN A 81 12.65 6.09 4.57
C GLN A 81 13.35 7.45 4.45
N GLU A 82 13.58 8.07 5.60
CA GLU A 82 14.28 9.34 5.70
C GLU A 82 15.68 9.28 5.03
N GLY A 83 16.02 10.32 4.27
CA GLY A 83 17.27 10.42 3.52
C GLY A 83 17.34 9.63 2.20
N LYS A 84 16.41 8.69 1.94
CA LYS A 84 16.36 7.94 0.67
C LYS A 84 15.15 8.28 -0.18
N THR A 85 13.95 8.31 0.40
CA THR A 85 12.72 8.56 -0.35
C THR A 85 12.27 10.01 -0.19
N LYS A 86 12.12 10.71 -1.32
CA LYS A 86 11.67 12.12 -1.34
C LYS A 86 10.14 12.22 -1.27
N ALA A 87 9.43 11.42 -2.06
CA ALA A 87 7.98 11.54 -2.23
C ALA A 87 7.15 10.50 -1.45
N LEU A 88 7.72 9.33 -1.15
CA LEU A 88 7.00 8.23 -0.48
C LEU A 88 6.59 8.62 0.95
N ARG A 89 5.32 8.33 1.29
CA ARG A 89 4.80 8.44 2.67
C ARG A 89 4.08 7.16 3.05
N GLN A 90 4.12 6.81 4.34
CA GLN A 90 3.45 5.67 4.93
C GLN A 90 2.80 6.02 6.27
#